data_AF-A0A4T0QEK9-F1
#
_entry.id   AF-A0A4T0QEK9-F1
#
_cell.length_a   1.000
_cell.length_b   1.000
_cell.length_c   1.000
_cell.angle_alpha   90.00
_cell.angle_beta   90.00
_cell.angle_gamma   90.00
#
_symmetry.space_group_name_H-M   'P 1'
#
loop_
_entity.id
_entity.type
_entity.pdbx_description
1 polymer ?
#
loop_
_entity_poly.entity_id
_entity_poly.type
_entity_poly.pdbx_seq_one_letter_code
_entity_poly.pdbx_strand_id
1 'polypeptide(L)'
;MNSLARTLANEEKDITTIAIEPGVVDTPMQQSIRNNGNNAMLSEDYKFIMNLYSEKKMLTPDQPAKVFSNLSAIKLSGQHSGAFLSWDSNEFEDFRN
;
A
#
# COMPACT_ATOMS: atom_id res chain seq x y z
N MET A 1 8.23 -9.64 1.71
CA MET A 1 8.45 -8.81 0.50
C MET A 1 9.19 -7.50 0.81
N ASN A 2 8.94 -6.84 1.95
CA ASN A 2 9.58 -5.56 2.28
C ASN A 2 11.11 -5.63 2.47
N SER A 3 11.66 -6.80 2.84
CA SER A 3 13.11 -7.00 2.95
C SER A 3 13.83 -6.91 1.61
N LEU A 4 13.18 -7.27 0.50
CA LEU A 4 13.77 -7.19 -0.84
C LEU A 4 14.07 -5.74 -1.23
N ALA A 5 13.16 -4.81 -0.90
CA ALA A 5 13.38 -3.38 -1.15
C ALA A 5 14.63 -2.86 -0.42
N ARG A 6 14.84 -3.29 0.84
CA ARG A 6 16.06 -2.96 1.61
C ARG A 6 17.32 -3.55 1.00
N THR A 7 17.26 -4.79 0.50
CA THR A 7 18.41 -5.42 -0.17
C THR A 7 18.79 -4.65 -1.43
N LEU A 8 17.82 -4.39 -2.32
CA LEU A 8 18.07 -3.66 -3.57
C LEU A 8 18.59 -2.24 -3.33
N ALA A 9 18.08 -1.52 -2.33
CA ALA A 9 18.61 -0.22 -1.97
C ALA A 9 20.07 -0.26 -1.46
N ASN A 10 20.50 -1.40 -0.92
CA ASN A 10 21.88 -1.60 -0.49
C ASN A 10 22.82 -1.97 -1.64
N GLU A 11 22.35 -2.78 -2.58
CA GLU A 11 23.13 -3.29 -3.71
C GLU A 11 23.19 -2.30 -4.88
N GLU A 12 22.05 -1.69 -5.24
CA GLU A 12 21.89 -0.87 -6.44
C GLU A 12 21.68 0.61 -6.09
N LYS A 13 22.79 1.34 -5.87
CA LYS A 13 22.75 2.74 -5.43
C LYS A 13 22.16 3.72 -6.45
N ASP A 14 22.13 3.32 -7.72
CA ASP A 14 21.55 4.11 -8.80
C ASP A 14 20.04 3.90 -8.96
N ILE A 15 19.46 2.92 -8.25
CA ILE A 15 18.03 2.57 -8.29
C ILE A 15 17.37 2.93 -6.96
N THR A 16 16.31 3.74 -7.02
CA THR A 16 15.44 3.96 -5.86
C THR A 16 14.42 2.84 -5.77
N THR A 17 14.45 2.06 -4.68
CA THR A 17 13.51 0.96 -4.45
C THR A 17 12.71 1.22 -3.18
N ILE A 18 11.38 1.19 -3.22
CA ILE A 18 10.53 1.46 -2.05
C ILE A 18 9.42 0.42 -2.00
N ALA A 19 9.11 -0.08 -0.80
CA ALA A 19 7.93 -0.89 -0.56
C ALA A 19 6.81 0.01 -0.01
N ILE A 20 5.65 0.04 -0.67
CA ILE A 20 4.54 0.91 -0.26
C ILE A 20 3.31 0.07 0.05
N GLU A 21 2.71 0.31 1.21
CA GLU A 21 1.42 -0.22 1.64
C GLU A 21 0.28 0.64 1.08
N PRO A 22 -0.66 0.09 0.30
CA PRO A 22 -1.77 0.85 -0.29
C PRO A 22 -2.97 1.06 0.66
N GLY A 23 -2.90 0.53 1.88
CA GLY A 23 -4.05 0.41 2.78
C GLY A 23 -5.07 -0.65 2.35
N VAL A 24 -6.29 -0.56 2.89
CA VAL A 24 -7.40 -1.46 2.52
C VAL A 24 -8.21 -0.84 1.39
N VAL A 25 -7.95 -1.31 0.17
CA VAL A 25 -8.51 -0.75 -1.07
C VAL A 25 -9.65 -1.59 -1.61
N ASP A 26 -10.75 -0.96 -2.01
CA ASP A 26 -11.90 -1.65 -2.62
C ASP A 26 -11.57 -2.08 -4.07
N THR A 27 -11.00 -3.27 -4.17
CA THR A 27 -10.54 -3.91 -5.42
C THR A 27 -11.18 -5.29 -5.54
N PRO A 28 -11.08 -5.96 -6.70
CA PRO A 28 -11.50 -7.36 -6.84
C PRO A 28 -10.84 -8.30 -5.82
N MET A 29 -9.60 -8.02 -5.38
CA MET A 29 -8.95 -8.78 -4.32
C MET A 29 -9.73 -8.68 -3.01
N GLN A 30 -10.13 -7.48 -2.59
CA GLN A 30 -10.92 -7.33 -1.37
C GLN A 30 -12.32 -7.91 -1.51
N GLN A 31 -12.93 -7.86 -2.69
CA GLN A 31 -14.19 -8.58 -2.93
C GLN A 31 -14.02 -10.09 -2.72
N SER A 32 -12.91 -10.69 -3.19
CA SER A 32 -12.61 -12.10 -2.95
C SER A 32 -12.45 -12.43 -1.46
N ILE A 33 -11.77 -11.56 -0.70
CA ILE A 33 -11.62 -11.70 0.76
C ILE A 33 -13.00 -11.65 1.45
N ARG A 34 -13.89 -10.72 1.06
CA ARG A 34 -15.25 -10.64 1.60
C ARG A 34 -16.10 -11.88 1.25
N ASN A 35 -15.95 -12.43 0.05
CA ASN A 35 -16.73 -13.58 -0.40
C ASN A 35 -16.28 -14.90 0.25
N ASN A 36 -14.97 -15.05 0.49
CA ASN A 36 -14.38 -16.35 0.85
C ASN A 36 -13.77 -16.37 2.27
N GLY A 37 -13.52 -15.21 2.86
CA GLY A 37 -12.75 -15.07 4.10
C GLY A 37 -13.40 -15.66 5.35
N ASN A 38 -14.73 -15.78 5.38
CA ASN A 38 -15.46 -16.29 6.54
C ASN A 38 -15.02 -17.71 6.98
N ASN A 39 -14.53 -18.53 6.05
CA ASN A 39 -14.12 -19.92 6.32
C ASN A 39 -12.60 -20.09 6.46
N ALA A 40 -11.80 -19.06 6.19
CA ALA A 40 -10.34 -19.16 6.08
C ALA A 40 -9.59 -18.14 6.95
N MET A 41 -10.27 -17.13 7.47
CA MET A 41 -9.69 -16.07 8.31
C MET A 41 -10.12 -16.22 9.76
N LEU A 42 -9.37 -15.59 10.66
CA LEU A 42 -9.84 -15.36 12.01
C LEU A 42 -11.12 -14.52 11.98
N SER A 43 -12.08 -14.88 12.82
CA SER A 43 -13.40 -14.24 12.86
C SER A 43 -13.32 -12.73 13.12
N GLU A 44 -12.31 -12.27 13.86
CA GLU A 44 -12.08 -10.85 14.14
C GLU A 44 -11.60 -10.08 12.91
N ASP A 45 -10.62 -10.62 12.18
CA ASP A 45 -10.10 -10.01 10.95
C ASP A 45 -11.16 -9.93 9.85
N TYR A 46 -11.95 -11.00 9.70
CA TYR A 46 -13.04 -11.01 8.72
C TYR A 46 -14.11 -9.96 9.08
N LYS A 47 -14.49 -9.84 10.36
CA LYS A 47 -15.42 -8.80 10.83
C LYS A 47 -14.88 -7.40 10.57
N PHE A 48 -13.59 -7.16 10.81
CA PHE A 48 -12.95 -5.89 10.53
C PHE A 48 -13.08 -5.48 9.06
N ILE A 49 -12.78 -6.40 8.13
CA ILE A 49 -12.92 -6.14 6.69
C ILE A 49 -14.37 -5.89 6.30
N MET A 50 -15.32 -6.68 6.83
CA MET A 50 -16.75 -6.50 6.55
C MET A 50 -17.27 -5.15 7.07
N ASN A 51 -16.79 -4.69 8.23
CA ASN A 51 -17.14 -3.38 8.79
C ASN A 51 -16.57 -2.23 7.93
N LEU A 52 -15.31 -2.33 7.49
CA LEU A 52 -14.74 -1.33 6.58
C LEU A 52 -15.57 -1.18 5.30
N TYR A 53 -16.08 -2.30 4.76
CA TYR A 53 -16.92 -2.28 3.58
C TYR A 53 -18.31 -1.70 3.84
N SER A 54 -19.00 -2.17 4.90
CA SER A 54 -20.36 -1.72 5.23
C SER A 54 -20.41 -0.23 5.61
N GLU A 55 -19.36 0.26 6.25
CA GLU A 55 -19.20 1.67 6.64
C GLU A 55 -18.63 2.55 5.52
N LYS A 56 -18.36 1.99 4.32
CA LYS A 56 -17.75 2.69 3.18
C LYS A 56 -16.42 3.38 3.55
N LYS A 57 -15.61 2.74 4.38
CA LYS A 57 -14.30 3.22 4.85
C LYS A 57 -13.11 2.63 4.07
N MET A 58 -13.37 1.76 3.10
CA MET A 58 -12.33 1.29 2.19
C MET A 58 -11.89 2.41 1.25
N LEU A 59 -10.61 2.41 0.92
CA LEU A 59 -10.03 3.36 -0.02
C LEU A 59 -10.51 3.03 -1.44
N THR A 60 -10.78 4.07 -2.21
CA THR A 60 -10.89 3.92 -3.67
C THR A 60 -9.50 3.63 -4.25
N PRO A 61 -9.40 2.83 -5.33
CA PRO A 61 -8.10 2.52 -5.94
C PRO A 61 -7.29 3.75 -6.37
N ASP A 62 -7.96 4.82 -6.78
CA ASP A 62 -7.32 6.04 -7.25
C ASP A 62 -6.51 6.76 -6.16
N GLN A 63 -6.91 6.63 -4.88
CA GLN A 63 -6.24 7.29 -3.75
C GLN A 63 -4.76 6.87 -3.60
N PRO A 64 -4.43 5.58 -3.39
CA PRO A 64 -3.04 5.14 -3.37
C PRO A 64 -2.39 5.15 -4.77
N ALA A 65 -3.14 4.90 -5.84
CA ALA A 65 -2.57 4.86 -7.20
C ALA A 65 -1.99 6.21 -7.63
N LYS A 66 -2.59 7.32 -7.18
CA LYS A 66 -2.08 8.67 -7.46
C LYS A 66 -0.70 8.91 -6.85
N VAL A 67 -0.50 8.47 -5.60
CA VAL A 67 0.81 8.51 -4.95
C VAL A 67 1.82 7.70 -5.76
N PHE A 68 1.49 6.47 -6.15
CA PHE A 68 2.41 5.61 -6.92
C PHE A 68 2.77 6.24 -8.27
N SER A 69 1.78 6.84 -8.95
CA SER A 69 1.97 7.50 -10.24
C SER A 69 2.88 8.73 -10.09
N ASN A 70 2.63 9.58 -9.10
CA ASN A 70 3.42 10.78 -8.86
C ASN A 70 4.86 10.44 -8.45
N LEU A 71 5.06 9.41 -7.62
CA LEU A 71 6.40 8.93 -7.24
C LEU A 71 7.17 8.37 -8.44
N SER A 72 6.49 7.71 -9.39
CA SER A 72 7.13 7.16 -10.59
C SER A 72 7.66 8.25 -11.55
N ALA A 73 7.11 9.46 -11.48
CA ALA A 73 7.47 10.58 -12.33
C ALA A 73 8.66 11.40 -11.81
N ILE A 74 9.14 11.12 -10.59
CA ILE A 74 10.23 11.86 -9.96
C ILE A 74 11.35 10.94 -9.47
N LYS A 75 12.54 11.51 -9.29
CA LYS A 75 13.63 10.82 -8.59
C LYS A 75 13.52 11.15 -7.09
N LEU A 76 12.99 10.22 -6.29
CA LEU A 76 13.03 10.38 -4.83
C LEU A 76 14.47 10.43 -4.33
N SER A 77 14.70 11.21 -3.29
CA SER A 77 16.02 11.26 -2.66
C SER A 77 16.42 9.86 -2.16
N GLY A 78 17.72 9.56 -2.24
CA GLY A 78 18.24 8.24 -1.87
C GLY A 78 17.97 7.83 -0.43
N GLN A 79 17.65 8.80 0.45
CA GLN A 79 17.33 8.54 1.87
C GLN A 79 16.06 7.70 2.06
N HIS A 80 15.17 7.66 1.06
CA HIS A 80 13.94 6.85 1.10
C HIS A 80 14.10 5.49 0.43
N SER A 81 15.23 5.23 -0.25
CA SER A 81 15.48 3.93 -0.87
C SER A 81 15.63 2.86 0.21
N GLY A 82 14.88 1.77 0.06
CA GLY A 82 14.78 0.65 0.99
C GLY A 82 13.68 0.80 2.05
N ALA A 83 12.98 1.94 2.09
CA ALA A 83 11.94 2.17 3.07
C ALA A 83 10.70 1.30 2.81
N PHE A 84 9.97 1.03 3.90
CA PHE A 84 8.61 0.56 3.87
C PHE A 84 7.71 1.65 4.45
N LEU A 85 6.80 2.19 3.63
CA LEU A 85 5.97 3.34 3.98
C LEU A 85 4.51 3.04 3.63
N SER A 86 3.57 3.63 4.37
CA SER A 86 2.17 3.67 3.93
C SER A 86 1.98 4.73 2.86
N TRP A 87 1.03 4.52 1.94
CA TRP A 87 0.66 5.51 0.92
C TRP A 87 0.23 6.86 1.53
N ASP A 88 -0.29 6.84 2.77
CA ASP A 88 -0.72 8.00 3.55
C ASP A 88 0.28 8.44 4.64
N SER A 89 1.55 8.05 4.50
CA SER A 89 2.65 8.54 5.33
C SER A 89 3.03 9.99 5.00
N ASN A 90 3.50 10.76 5.98
CA ASN A 90 3.81 12.19 5.83
C ASN A 90 4.83 12.46 4.71
N GLU A 91 5.72 11.50 4.46
CA GLU A 91 6.69 11.49 3.36
C GLU A 91 6.04 11.61 1.99
N PHE A 92 4.77 11.21 1.86
CA PHE A 92 4.00 11.23 0.63
C PHE A 92 2.89 12.29 0.59
N GLU A 93 2.85 13.24 1.54
CA GLU A 93 1.80 14.26 1.61
C GLU A 93 1.66 15.05 0.28
N ASP A 94 2.78 15.51 -0.27
CA ASP A 94 2.83 16.25 -1.54
C ASP A 94 2.39 15.41 -2.76
N PHE A 95 2.35 14.09 -2.64
CA PHE A 95 2.06 13.15 -3.72
C PHE A 95 0.60 12.69 -3.75
N ARG A 96 -0.22 13.11 -2.79
CA ARG A 96 -1.65 12.73 -2.69
C ARG A 96 -2.59 13.65 -3.48
N ASN A 97 -2.14 14.85 -3.83
CA ASN A 97 -2.96 15.92 -4.43
C ASN A 97 -2.95 15.95 -5.95
#